data_AF-A0A917LQB7-F1
#
_entry.id   AF-A0A917LQB7-F1
#
_cell.length_a   1.000
_cell.length_b   1.000
_cell.length_c   1.000
_cell.angle_alpha   90.00
_cell.angle_beta   90.00
_cell.angle_gamma   90.00
#
_symmetry.space_group_name_H-M   'P 1'
#
loop_
_entity.id
_entity.type
_entity.pdbx_description
1 polymer ?
#
loop_
_entity_poly.entity_id
_entity_poly.type
_entity_poly.pdbx_seq_one_letter_code
_entity_poly.pdbx_strand_id
1 'polypeptide(L)'
;MSRNYRYIDLSYPFSEMWRDRDPWDEACKLQGEVYREVEGRRTLQFSQGGNSFFIKLHDGVGWQEIAKNLLTFRKPIVGARQEYLAIKAMQSLGLDTMRTAAYAETGANPATRKSFLVTHDLSPADSLETICGQWPSTPPAFRFKQNIIEELARIARRMHENGIFHRDFYLCHFLLPDACVPSDKSMPENLRLHVIDLHRALIKPFAFRWTRWQVKDLAALYFSTLDCGFSRQDYFRFIRLYTGRPLRVVFQQQRKFWQRVYQRAMSFQQREYRKRLRSVSSQLYQSTDENQRTDRFEQMAVYKKSIAGPELETFLKDPDGAMEQGVMLKDGDSTTVVRLPLAGQDVVVKRYNIQNTGYLLRRLFRPSRAWYCWRNAHWLTELGLDTAAPLLMIERRWGRLRREAWFVTQWRDGDSLQSMIESQGGDSQDWQHVMSQVKQFLDRLHQSRFVHGDMKSSNILLDNGGLVILDLDSMRPEWWNASLKKYSQRDWKRFKANWADKSSMPATGFDSE
;
A
#
# COMPACT_ATOMS: atom_id res chain seq x y z
N MET A 1 39.44 32.10 -1.42
CA MET A 1 40.15 30.94 -0.82
C MET A 1 39.45 29.68 -1.27
N SER A 2 40.13 28.81 -2.04
CA SER A 2 39.55 27.56 -2.55
C SER A 2 39.28 26.58 -1.38
N ARG A 3 38.08 25.99 -1.32
CA ARG A 3 37.77 24.94 -0.33
C ARG A 3 38.67 23.73 -0.55
N ASN A 4 38.96 22.99 0.53
CA ASN A 4 39.71 21.74 0.42
C ASN A 4 38.78 20.60 -0.06
N TYR A 5 38.85 20.28 -1.35
CA TYR A 5 38.11 19.19 -1.98
C TYR A 5 38.87 17.87 -1.81
N ARG A 6 38.16 16.84 -1.34
CA ARG A 6 38.69 15.46 -1.31
C ARG A 6 38.59 14.79 -2.67
N TYR A 7 37.55 15.13 -3.43
CA TYR A 7 37.31 14.61 -4.77
C TYR A 7 36.69 15.72 -5.61
N ILE A 8 37.16 15.84 -6.85
CA ILE A 8 36.63 16.75 -7.86
C ILE A 8 36.76 16.07 -9.23
N ASP A 9 35.67 16.03 -9.98
CA ASP A 9 35.58 15.53 -11.35
C ASP A 9 34.69 16.51 -12.11
N LEU A 10 35.29 17.44 -12.87
CA LEU A 10 34.57 18.42 -13.68
C LEU A 10 34.82 18.11 -15.15
N SER A 11 33.76 17.88 -15.91
CA SER A 11 33.80 17.79 -17.37
C SER A 11 33.38 19.11 -18.00
N TYR A 12 33.65 19.28 -19.29
CA TYR A 12 33.10 20.39 -20.06
C TYR A 12 31.56 20.37 -19.99
N PRO A 13 30.87 21.52 -19.82
CA PRO A 13 31.41 22.89 -19.79
C PRO A 13 31.89 23.37 -18.41
N PHE A 14 31.58 22.64 -17.34
CA PHE A 14 31.83 23.06 -15.96
C PHE A 14 33.32 23.20 -15.62
N SER A 15 34.19 22.38 -16.22
CA SER A 15 35.64 22.48 -16.07
C SER A 15 36.21 23.82 -16.54
N GLU A 16 35.55 24.48 -17.50
CA GLU A 16 35.95 25.80 -17.99
C GLU A 16 35.25 26.92 -17.25
N MET A 17 33.93 26.80 -17.06
CA MET A 17 33.13 27.82 -16.41
C MET A 17 33.53 28.08 -14.95
N TRP A 18 33.95 27.03 -14.25
CA TRP A 18 34.34 27.11 -12.85
C TRP A 18 35.86 27.14 -12.68
N ARG A 19 36.60 27.41 -13.76
CA ARG A 19 38.05 27.63 -13.71
C ARG A 19 38.35 28.81 -12.77
N ASP A 20 39.26 28.59 -11.82
CA ASP A 20 39.67 29.55 -10.79
C ASP A 20 38.55 30.02 -9.83
N ARG A 21 37.38 29.37 -9.85
CA ARG A 21 36.27 29.62 -8.93
C ARG A 21 36.09 28.44 -7.99
N ASP A 22 35.44 28.66 -6.84
CA ASP A 22 35.08 27.56 -5.97
C ASP A 22 33.84 26.81 -6.51
N PRO A 23 33.96 25.53 -6.90
CA PRO A 23 32.86 24.82 -7.56
C PRO A 23 31.58 24.70 -6.71
N TRP A 24 31.70 24.65 -5.39
CA TRP A 24 30.56 24.60 -4.49
C TRP A 24 29.78 25.91 -4.50
N ASP A 25 30.48 27.05 -4.45
CA ASP A 25 29.82 28.35 -4.51
C ASP A 25 29.13 28.56 -5.85
N GLU A 26 29.76 28.16 -6.95
CA GLU A 26 29.15 28.24 -8.28
C GLU A 26 27.95 27.29 -8.41
N ALA A 27 28.05 26.07 -7.89
CA ALA A 27 26.96 25.10 -7.87
C ALA A 27 25.74 25.61 -7.05
N CYS A 28 25.97 26.29 -5.92
CA CYS A 28 24.91 26.88 -5.11
C CYS A 28 24.19 28.07 -5.80
N LYS A 29 24.87 28.76 -6.72
CA LYS A 29 24.31 29.89 -7.48
C LYS A 29 23.41 29.43 -8.64
N LEU A 30 23.46 28.16 -9.03
CA LEU A 30 22.63 27.65 -10.13
C LEU A 30 21.14 27.83 -9.82
N GLN A 31 20.41 28.31 -10.82
CA GLN A 31 18.97 28.54 -10.77
C GLN A 31 18.28 27.67 -11.82
N GLY A 32 17.05 27.29 -11.53
CA GLY A 32 16.23 26.44 -12.38
C GLY A 32 15.07 25.82 -11.62
N GLU A 33 14.42 24.83 -12.21
CA GLU A 33 13.25 24.20 -11.63
C GLU A 33 13.64 23.29 -10.45
N VAL A 34 13.07 23.54 -9.27
CA VAL A 34 13.36 22.78 -8.05
C VAL A 34 12.44 21.58 -7.95
N TYR A 35 13.01 20.38 -8.05
CA TYR A 35 12.28 19.12 -7.91
C TYR A 35 12.18 18.64 -6.46
N ARG A 36 13.16 19.00 -5.63
CA ARG A 36 13.19 18.61 -4.22
C ARG A 36 14.06 19.53 -3.40
N GLU A 37 13.51 20.00 -2.28
CA GLU A 37 14.25 20.77 -1.28
C GLU A 37 13.87 20.29 0.12
N VAL A 38 14.86 19.74 0.83
CA VAL A 38 14.76 19.31 2.22
C VAL A 38 16.03 19.71 2.94
N GLU A 39 16.02 19.70 4.27
CA GLU A 39 17.20 20.03 5.07
C GLU A 39 18.43 19.21 4.64
N GLY A 40 19.49 19.91 4.24
CA GLY A 40 20.75 19.30 3.76
C GLY A 40 20.70 18.70 2.35
N ARG A 41 19.60 18.81 1.59
CA ARG A 41 19.55 18.32 0.20
C ARG A 41 18.64 19.17 -0.70
N ARG A 42 19.20 19.65 -1.81
CA ARG A 42 18.48 20.34 -2.88
C ARG A 42 18.71 19.64 -4.21
N THR A 43 17.67 19.47 -5.01
CA THR A 43 17.73 18.89 -6.36
C THR A 43 16.96 19.79 -7.31
N LEU A 44 17.63 20.26 -8.36
CA LEU A 44 17.05 21.13 -9.37
C LEU A 44 17.55 20.78 -10.77
N GLN A 45 16.73 21.10 -11.77
CA GLN A 45 17.06 21.02 -13.19
C GLN A 45 17.45 22.42 -13.68
N PHE A 46 18.48 22.52 -14.52
CA PHE A 46 18.95 23.79 -15.06
C PHE A 46 19.53 23.61 -16.46
N SER A 47 19.58 24.69 -17.23
CA SER A 47 20.13 24.70 -18.59
C SER A 47 21.49 25.39 -18.61
N GLN A 48 22.45 24.81 -19.32
CA GLN A 48 23.77 25.40 -19.53
C GLN A 48 24.29 25.10 -20.94
N GLY A 49 24.65 26.15 -21.68
CA GLY A 49 25.17 26.01 -23.05
C GLY A 49 24.22 25.24 -23.98
N GLY A 50 22.91 25.50 -23.88
CA GLY A 50 21.88 24.82 -24.67
C GLY A 50 21.55 23.38 -24.25
N ASN A 51 22.24 22.83 -23.25
CA ASN A 51 22.00 21.50 -22.72
C ASN A 51 21.28 21.55 -21.37
N SER A 52 20.43 20.58 -21.08
CA SER A 52 19.74 20.42 -19.79
C SER A 52 20.53 19.50 -18.85
N PHE A 53 20.55 19.85 -17.57
CA PHE A 53 21.26 19.13 -16.50
C PHE A 53 20.42 19.06 -15.23
N PHE A 54 20.69 18.05 -14.42
CA PHE A 54 20.23 17.97 -13.03
C PHE A 54 21.41 18.16 -12.08
N ILE A 55 21.24 18.95 -11.03
CA ILE A 55 22.18 19.02 -9.91
C ILE A 55 21.53 18.56 -8.62
N LYS A 56 22.24 17.69 -7.89
CA LYS A 56 21.93 17.26 -6.53
C LYS A 56 22.96 17.83 -5.57
N LEU A 57 22.57 18.85 -4.82
CA LEU A 57 23.36 19.48 -3.77
C LEU A 57 23.10 18.77 -2.45
N HIS A 58 24.16 18.42 -1.72
CA HIS A 58 24.11 17.87 -0.38
C HIS A 58 24.93 18.76 0.55
N ASP A 59 24.23 19.46 1.45
CA ASP A 59 24.84 20.22 2.53
C ASP A 59 24.81 19.38 3.82
N GLY A 60 25.71 19.68 4.75
CA GLY A 60 25.90 18.88 5.96
C GLY A 60 24.60 18.63 6.72
N VAL A 61 24.24 17.35 6.90
CA VAL A 61 22.98 16.93 7.56
C VAL A 61 23.03 17.02 9.09
N GLY A 62 24.19 17.32 9.68
CA GLY A 62 24.38 17.36 11.13
C GLY A 62 24.43 15.98 11.80
N TRP A 63 24.94 15.94 13.04
CA TRP A 63 25.05 14.69 13.80
C TRP A 63 23.70 14.14 14.28
N GLN A 64 22.71 15.01 14.49
CA GLN A 64 21.37 14.59 14.92
C GLN A 64 20.69 13.68 13.89
N GLU A 65 20.70 14.08 12.61
CA GLU A 65 20.09 13.27 11.54
C GLU A 65 20.90 11.98 11.28
N ILE A 66 22.24 12.02 11.42
CA ILE A 66 23.09 10.82 11.37
C ILE A 66 22.69 9.84 12.49
N ALA A 67 22.62 10.31 13.74
CA ALA A 67 22.28 9.48 14.89
C ALA A 67 20.87 8.90 14.75
N LYS A 68 19.88 9.69 14.33
CA LYS A 68 18.50 9.25 14.08
C LYS A 68 18.42 8.15 13.01
N ASN A 69 19.18 8.28 11.91
CA ASN A 69 19.24 7.23 10.90
C ASN A 69 19.89 5.95 11.45
N LEU A 70 20.98 6.07 12.21
CA LEU A 70 21.65 4.91 12.82
C LEU A 70 20.77 4.21 13.87
N LEU A 71 20.06 4.96 14.73
CA LEU A 71 19.11 4.43 15.71
C LEU A 71 17.93 3.69 15.06
N THR A 72 17.58 4.07 13.83
CA THR A 72 16.57 3.37 13.01
C THR A 72 17.17 2.30 12.10
N PHE A 73 18.45 1.94 12.31
CA PHE A 73 19.23 0.98 11.50
C PHE A 73 19.26 1.31 10.00
N ARG A 74 19.18 2.60 9.66
CA ARG A 74 19.30 3.14 8.30
C ARG A 74 20.68 3.76 8.13
N LYS A 75 21.32 3.49 6.99
CA LYS A 75 22.57 4.17 6.63
C LYS A 75 22.24 5.61 6.20
N PRO A 76 22.81 6.65 6.84
CA PRO A 76 22.56 8.03 6.45
C PRO A 76 23.14 8.32 5.05
N ILE A 77 22.44 9.13 4.27
CA ILE A 77 22.93 9.64 2.99
C ILE A 77 23.67 10.93 3.30
N VAL A 78 24.99 10.84 3.39
CA VAL A 78 25.88 11.95 3.82
C VAL A 78 26.49 12.72 2.63
N GLY A 79 26.11 12.40 1.40
CA GLY A 79 26.59 13.09 0.20
C GLY A 79 26.32 12.35 -1.10
N ALA A 80 26.78 12.94 -2.21
CA ALA A 80 26.56 12.48 -3.58
C ALA A 80 27.48 11.32 -4.03
N ARG A 81 28.54 11.00 -3.27
CA ARG A 81 29.58 10.03 -3.67
C ARG A 81 29.05 8.67 -4.09
N GLN A 82 28.05 8.17 -3.35
CA GLN A 82 27.50 6.84 -3.62
C GLN A 82 26.83 6.79 -5.00
N GLU A 83 26.10 7.84 -5.36
CA GLU A 83 25.46 7.95 -6.66
C GLU A 83 26.50 8.11 -7.78
N TYR A 84 27.48 8.98 -7.58
CA TYR A 84 28.59 9.17 -8.52
C TYR A 84 29.33 7.86 -8.82
N LEU A 85 29.73 7.11 -7.79
CA LEU A 85 30.42 5.83 -7.96
C LEU A 85 29.55 4.77 -8.64
N ALA A 86 28.25 4.75 -8.33
CA ALA A 86 27.32 3.84 -8.96
C ALA A 86 27.14 4.14 -10.45
N ILE A 87 27.06 5.42 -10.84
CA ILE A 87 27.03 5.83 -12.25
C ILE A 87 28.28 5.35 -12.98
N LYS A 88 29.48 5.64 -12.45
CA LYS A 88 30.74 5.19 -13.08
C LYS A 88 30.82 3.67 -13.19
N ALA A 89 30.38 2.94 -12.16
CA ALA A 89 30.36 1.49 -12.19
C ALA A 89 29.39 0.94 -13.26
N MET A 90 28.18 1.50 -13.38
CA MET A 90 27.23 1.14 -14.44
C MET A 90 27.80 1.41 -15.84
N GLN A 91 28.41 2.57 -16.04
CA GLN A 91 29.05 2.95 -17.30
C GLN A 91 30.20 2.00 -17.68
N SER A 92 31.03 1.59 -16.72
CA SER A 92 32.12 0.62 -16.96
C SER A 92 31.61 -0.76 -17.42
N LEU A 93 30.34 -1.07 -17.12
CA LEU A 93 29.66 -2.27 -17.56
C LEU A 93 28.86 -2.06 -18.86
N GLY A 94 28.96 -0.91 -19.53
CA GLY A 94 28.16 -0.62 -20.73
C GLY A 94 26.64 -0.69 -20.46
N LEU A 95 26.24 -0.33 -19.24
CA LEU A 95 24.84 -0.16 -18.86
C LEU A 95 24.49 1.32 -18.93
N ASP A 96 23.42 1.64 -19.63
CA ASP A 96 22.99 3.02 -19.85
C ASP A 96 22.36 3.57 -18.56
N THR A 97 22.77 4.78 -18.19
CA THR A 97 22.40 5.52 -16.98
C THR A 97 22.67 7.00 -17.23
N MET A 98 22.31 7.87 -16.28
CA MET A 98 22.73 9.27 -16.26
C MET A 98 24.24 9.42 -16.52
N ARG A 99 24.64 10.40 -17.32
CA ARG A 99 26.05 10.77 -17.53
C ARG A 99 26.46 11.87 -16.56
N THR A 100 27.58 11.69 -15.86
CA THR A 100 28.12 12.70 -14.94
C THR A 100 28.76 13.85 -15.72
N ALA A 101 28.37 15.09 -15.42
CA ALA A 101 29.00 16.29 -15.97
C ALA A 101 29.92 16.99 -14.94
N ALA A 102 29.57 16.91 -13.65
CA ALA A 102 30.41 17.42 -12.58
C ALA A 102 30.13 16.68 -11.26
N TYR A 103 31.15 16.48 -10.44
CA TYR A 103 31.04 15.98 -9.07
C TYR A 103 32.13 16.61 -8.20
N ALA A 104 31.77 16.99 -6.98
CA ALA A 104 32.76 17.41 -6.00
C ALA A 104 32.33 17.06 -4.57
N GLU A 105 33.30 16.84 -3.69
CA GLU A 105 33.09 16.57 -2.27
C GLU A 105 34.17 17.22 -1.40
N THR A 106 33.77 17.87 -0.31
CA THR A 106 34.65 18.52 0.67
C THR A 106 34.49 17.92 2.07
N GLY A 107 35.56 18.02 2.88
CA GLY A 107 35.48 17.77 4.32
C GLY A 107 35.51 16.29 4.74
N ALA A 108 36.19 16.04 5.87
CA ALA A 108 36.28 14.69 6.46
C ALA A 108 35.04 14.31 7.27
N ASN A 109 34.51 15.29 8.01
CA ASN A 109 33.40 15.12 8.92
C ASN A 109 32.10 14.84 8.14
N PRO A 110 31.44 13.69 8.33
CA PRO A 110 30.20 13.36 7.62
C PRO A 110 29.03 14.31 7.97
N ALA A 111 29.05 14.96 9.13
CA ALA A 111 27.99 15.87 9.56
C ALA A 111 28.02 17.24 8.86
N THR A 112 29.20 17.68 8.41
CA THR A 112 29.41 19.00 7.77
C THR A 112 29.90 18.86 6.33
N ARG A 113 29.84 17.64 5.77
CA ARG A 113 30.28 17.34 4.41
C ARG A 113 29.40 18.05 3.41
N LYS A 114 30.05 18.71 2.45
CA LYS A 114 29.37 19.31 1.29
C LYS A 114 29.75 18.55 0.03
N SER A 115 28.76 18.16 -0.76
CA SER A 115 29.02 17.49 -2.03
C SER A 115 27.91 17.76 -3.03
N PHE A 116 28.25 17.78 -4.31
CA PHE A 116 27.26 17.88 -5.38
C PHE A 116 27.54 16.89 -6.49
N LEU A 117 26.50 16.54 -7.23
CA LEU A 117 26.58 15.76 -8.46
C LEU A 117 25.70 16.44 -9.52
N VAL A 118 26.31 16.75 -10.65
CA VAL A 118 25.65 17.22 -11.87
C VAL A 118 25.61 16.09 -12.88
N THR A 119 24.44 15.79 -13.40
CA THR A 119 24.22 14.82 -14.47
C THR A 119 23.54 15.45 -15.67
N HIS A 120 23.83 14.94 -16.87
CA HIS A 120 23.03 15.27 -18.05
C HIS A 120 21.58 14.83 -17.84
N ASP A 121 20.66 15.67 -18.30
CA ASP A 121 19.26 15.32 -18.42
C ASP A 121 19.08 14.18 -19.44
N LEU A 122 18.16 13.27 -19.16
CA LEU A 122 17.82 12.13 -20.02
C LEU A 122 16.56 12.39 -20.85
N SER A 123 15.95 13.57 -20.72
CA SER A 123 14.77 13.98 -21.46
C SER A 123 15.05 14.18 -22.96
N PRO A 124 14.10 13.86 -23.85
CA PRO A 124 12.81 13.24 -23.56
C PRO A 124 12.92 11.71 -23.37
N ALA A 125 12.32 11.20 -22.30
CA ALA A 125 12.24 9.78 -21.99
C ALA A 125 11.13 9.52 -20.96
N ASP A 126 10.43 8.40 -21.12
CA ASP A 126 9.37 7.97 -20.21
C ASP A 126 9.81 6.79 -19.35
N SER A 127 9.29 6.73 -18.12
CA SER A 127 9.51 5.57 -17.26
C SER A 127 8.75 4.35 -17.75
N LEU A 128 9.30 3.15 -17.51
CA LEU A 128 8.58 1.92 -17.83
C LEU A 128 7.31 1.73 -17.01
N GLU A 129 7.19 2.34 -15.84
CA GLU A 129 5.92 2.33 -15.09
C GLU A 129 4.83 3.08 -15.87
N THR A 130 5.16 4.26 -16.42
CA THR A 130 4.26 5.05 -17.28
C THR A 130 3.86 4.27 -18.52
N ILE A 131 4.85 3.72 -19.25
CA ILE A 131 4.62 3.00 -20.52
C ILE A 131 3.83 1.71 -20.29
N CYS A 132 4.23 0.90 -19.31
CA CYS A 132 3.62 -0.41 -19.08
C CYS A 132 2.29 -0.30 -18.31
N GLY A 133 2.02 0.81 -17.63
CA GLY A 133 0.76 1.05 -16.90
C GLY A 133 -0.46 1.07 -17.82
N GLN A 134 -0.28 1.36 -19.11
CA GLN A 134 -1.36 1.37 -20.11
C GLN A 134 -1.64 -0.01 -20.71
N TRP A 135 -0.73 -0.97 -20.55
CA TRP A 135 -0.79 -2.29 -21.21
C TRP A 135 -1.99 -3.17 -20.85
N PRO A 136 -2.58 -3.11 -19.63
CA PRO A 136 -3.80 -3.84 -19.35
C PRO A 136 -4.97 -3.46 -20.28
N SER A 137 -5.06 -2.19 -20.67
CA SER A 137 -6.12 -1.67 -21.55
C SER A 137 -5.70 -1.66 -23.02
N THR A 138 -4.44 -1.32 -23.29
CA THR A 138 -3.89 -1.20 -24.64
C THR A 138 -2.59 -2.01 -24.73
N PRO A 139 -2.68 -3.33 -25.01
CA PRO A 139 -1.51 -4.19 -25.06
C PRO A 139 -0.49 -3.74 -26.11
N PRO A 140 0.82 -3.81 -25.82
CA PRO A 140 1.86 -3.43 -26.75
C PRO A 140 2.04 -4.48 -27.86
N ALA A 141 2.74 -4.10 -28.93
CA ALA A 141 3.26 -5.06 -29.89
C ALA A 141 4.13 -6.13 -29.18
N PHE A 142 3.93 -7.40 -29.56
CA PHE A 142 4.59 -8.53 -28.92
C PHE A 142 6.13 -8.41 -28.89
N ARG A 143 6.73 -7.97 -29.99
CA ARG A 143 8.19 -7.78 -30.10
C ARG A 143 8.70 -6.66 -29.20
N PHE A 144 7.96 -5.55 -29.10
CA PHE A 144 8.33 -4.46 -28.20
C PHE A 144 8.34 -4.92 -26.74
N LYS A 145 7.30 -5.64 -26.31
CA LYS A 145 7.25 -6.25 -24.97
C LYS A 145 8.43 -7.19 -24.71
N GLN A 146 8.79 -8.02 -25.69
CA GLN A 146 9.94 -8.92 -25.59
C GLN A 146 11.26 -8.16 -25.43
N ASN A 147 11.49 -7.11 -26.22
CA ASN A 147 12.70 -6.31 -26.16
C ASN A 147 12.85 -5.63 -24.77
N ILE A 148 11.76 -5.14 -24.18
CA ILE A 148 11.75 -4.61 -22.82
C ILE A 148 12.16 -5.68 -21.80
N ILE A 149 11.58 -6.89 -21.88
CA ILE A 149 11.89 -7.99 -20.96
C ILE A 149 13.36 -8.42 -21.10
N GLU A 150 13.87 -8.47 -22.33
CA GLU A 150 15.25 -8.81 -22.65
C GLU A 150 16.22 -7.78 -22.08
N GLU A 151 15.93 -6.50 -22.24
CA GLU A 151 16.79 -5.42 -21.74
C GLU A 151 16.76 -5.34 -20.20
N LEU A 152 15.59 -5.48 -19.57
CA LEU A 152 15.47 -5.59 -18.11
C LEU A 152 16.28 -6.75 -17.55
N ALA A 153 16.21 -7.93 -18.19
CA ALA A 153 16.95 -9.12 -17.77
C ALA A 153 18.46 -8.93 -17.95
N ARG A 154 18.89 -8.31 -19.07
CA ARG A 154 20.29 -7.99 -19.35
C ARG A 154 20.87 -7.05 -18.29
N ILE A 155 20.18 -5.95 -17.99
CA ILE A 155 20.59 -4.97 -16.98
C ILE A 155 20.70 -5.65 -15.61
N ALA A 156 19.63 -6.32 -15.16
CA ALA A 156 19.58 -6.98 -13.86
C ALA A 156 20.72 -8.01 -13.71
N ARG A 157 20.94 -8.83 -14.74
CA ARG A 157 22.01 -9.84 -14.74
C ARG A 157 23.38 -9.20 -14.64
N ARG A 158 23.67 -8.23 -15.50
CA ARG A 158 25.00 -7.61 -15.59
C ARG A 158 25.34 -6.82 -14.32
N MET A 159 24.36 -6.13 -13.73
CA MET A 159 24.52 -5.50 -12.41
C MET A 159 24.83 -6.55 -11.33
N HIS A 160 23.99 -7.57 -11.21
CA HIS A 160 24.09 -8.56 -10.14
C HIS A 160 25.32 -9.45 -10.23
N GLU A 161 25.77 -9.84 -11.43
CA GLU A 161 27.02 -10.60 -11.64
C GLU A 161 28.26 -9.80 -11.23
N ASN A 162 28.21 -8.47 -11.40
CA ASN A 162 29.30 -7.55 -11.03
C ASN A 162 29.13 -6.93 -9.63
N GLY A 163 28.23 -7.48 -8.81
CA GLY A 163 28.06 -7.07 -7.41
C GLY A 163 27.44 -5.69 -7.21
N ILE A 164 26.75 -5.16 -8.23
CA ILE A 164 25.97 -3.92 -8.17
C ILE A 164 24.52 -4.27 -7.83
N PHE A 165 23.99 -3.67 -6.76
CA PHE A 165 22.59 -3.84 -6.33
C PHE A 165 21.93 -2.47 -6.20
N HIS A 166 20.87 -2.21 -6.96
CA HIS A 166 20.18 -0.92 -7.01
C HIS A 166 19.54 -0.56 -5.66
N ARG A 167 18.96 -1.56 -4.98
CA ARG A 167 18.12 -1.48 -3.78
C ARG A 167 16.74 -0.86 -3.95
N ASP A 168 16.50 -0.11 -5.01
CA ASP A 168 15.19 0.44 -5.37
C ASP A 168 14.89 0.11 -6.84
N PHE A 169 14.93 -1.17 -7.19
CA PHE A 169 14.92 -1.65 -8.57
C PHE A 169 13.49 -1.78 -9.11
N TYR A 170 12.79 -0.66 -9.32
CA TYR A 170 11.38 -0.60 -9.76
C TYR A 170 11.27 -0.12 -11.21
N LEU A 171 10.17 -0.44 -11.91
CA LEU A 171 9.94 -0.02 -13.31
C LEU A 171 10.07 1.51 -13.51
N CYS A 172 9.66 2.31 -12.54
CA CYS A 172 9.79 3.77 -12.60
C CYS A 172 11.24 4.29 -12.68
N HIS A 173 12.23 3.44 -12.37
CA HIS A 173 13.65 3.79 -12.45
C HIS A 173 14.34 3.30 -13.74
N PHE A 174 13.57 2.81 -14.69
CA PHE A 174 14.03 2.50 -16.04
C PHE A 174 13.36 3.46 -17.00
N LEU A 175 14.15 4.33 -17.62
CA LEU A 175 13.68 5.27 -18.62
C LEU A 175 13.91 4.71 -20.02
N LEU A 176 12.88 4.76 -20.85
CA LEU A 176 12.95 4.47 -22.27
C LEU A 176 13.00 5.81 -23.02
N PRO A 177 14.10 6.15 -23.71
CA PRO A 177 14.15 7.33 -24.56
C PRO A 177 13.10 7.26 -25.67
N ASP A 178 12.51 8.39 -26.06
CA ASP A 178 11.48 8.46 -27.10
C ASP A 178 11.94 7.84 -28.42
N ALA A 179 13.23 8.00 -28.76
CA ALA A 179 13.85 7.39 -29.94
C ALA A 179 13.80 5.85 -29.96
N CYS A 180 13.58 5.21 -28.80
CA CYS A 180 13.45 3.77 -28.65
C CYS A 180 11.98 3.29 -28.58
N VAL A 181 11.01 4.20 -28.62
CA VAL A 181 9.59 3.87 -28.67
C VAL A 181 9.22 3.48 -30.11
N PRO A 182 8.54 2.34 -30.35
CA PRO A 182 8.10 1.96 -31.68
C PRO A 182 7.20 3.03 -32.30
N SER A 183 7.44 3.34 -33.56
CA SER A 183 6.56 4.18 -34.37
C SER A 183 5.97 3.34 -35.52
N ASP A 184 4.90 3.82 -36.16
CA ASP A 184 4.30 3.18 -37.34
C ASP A 184 5.31 2.91 -38.47
N LYS A 185 6.46 3.61 -38.48
CA LYS A 185 7.47 3.57 -39.54
C LYS A 185 8.72 2.77 -39.17
N SER A 186 8.95 2.43 -37.91
CA SER A 186 10.16 1.69 -37.50
C SER A 186 10.03 1.04 -36.12
N MET A 187 10.60 -0.17 -36.01
CA MET A 187 10.89 -0.80 -34.73
C MET A 187 12.41 -0.71 -34.50
N PRO A 188 12.87 -0.05 -33.42
CA PRO A 188 14.30 0.10 -33.18
C PRO A 188 14.97 -1.27 -32.99
N GLU A 189 16.06 -1.50 -33.73
CA GLU A 189 16.77 -2.79 -33.74
C GLU A 189 17.38 -3.15 -32.38
N ASN A 190 17.69 -2.14 -31.55
CA ASN A 190 18.31 -2.33 -30.23
C ASN A 190 17.71 -1.36 -29.19
N LEU A 191 16.66 -1.80 -28.50
CA LEU A 191 16.07 -1.06 -27.39
C LEU A 191 17.05 -0.98 -26.21
N ARG A 192 17.27 0.22 -25.67
CA ARG A 192 18.15 0.46 -24.51
C ARG A 192 17.41 1.26 -23.44
N LEU A 193 17.57 0.85 -22.19
CA LEU A 193 16.96 1.51 -21.04
C LEU A 193 18.02 2.25 -20.23
N HIS A 194 17.70 3.47 -19.80
CA HIS A 194 18.53 4.23 -18.88
C HIS A 194 18.08 3.96 -17.44
N VAL A 195 18.99 3.46 -16.61
CA VAL A 195 18.72 3.26 -15.18
C VAL A 195 18.98 4.56 -14.43
N ILE A 196 18.05 4.99 -13.59
CA ILE A 196 18.15 6.21 -12.77
C ILE A 196 18.05 5.90 -11.27
N ASP A 197 18.21 6.93 -10.44
CA ASP A 197 18.07 6.84 -8.97
C ASP A 197 19.07 5.91 -8.26
N LEU A 198 20.34 6.01 -8.65
CA LEU A 198 21.44 5.18 -8.14
C LEU A 198 21.96 5.58 -6.74
N HIS A 199 21.32 6.55 -6.07
CA HIS A 199 21.79 7.11 -4.80
C HIS A 199 21.89 6.09 -3.65
N ARG A 200 21.15 4.97 -3.75
CA ARG A 200 21.17 3.87 -2.77
C ARG A 200 21.85 2.61 -3.26
N ALA A 201 22.41 2.62 -4.47
CA ALA A 201 23.04 1.47 -5.08
C ALA A 201 24.26 1.01 -4.27
N LEU A 202 24.39 -0.31 -4.08
CA LEU A 202 25.51 -0.93 -3.40
C LEU A 202 26.44 -1.55 -4.43
N ILE A 203 27.73 -1.28 -4.28
CA ILE A 203 28.79 -1.98 -4.99
C ILE A 203 29.48 -2.88 -3.97
N LYS A 204 29.48 -4.19 -4.22
CA LYS A 204 30.00 -5.20 -3.29
C LYS A 204 30.96 -6.15 -3.96
N PRO A 205 32.11 -6.47 -3.33
CA PRO A 205 32.95 -7.55 -3.80
C PRO A 205 32.24 -8.90 -3.59
N PHE A 206 32.48 -9.83 -4.50
CA PHE A 206 31.97 -11.21 -4.47
C PHE A 206 30.44 -11.30 -4.39
N ALA A 207 29.75 -11.03 -5.51
CA ALA A 207 28.29 -10.96 -5.62
C ALA A 207 27.53 -12.13 -4.95
N PHE A 208 28.06 -13.36 -5.02
CA PHE A 208 27.43 -14.55 -4.48
C PHE A 208 27.17 -14.49 -2.96
N ARG A 209 27.96 -13.71 -2.20
CA ARG A 209 27.78 -13.53 -0.75
C ARG A 209 26.61 -12.62 -0.39
N TRP A 210 26.01 -11.95 -1.38
CA TRP A 210 25.06 -10.87 -1.20
C TRP A 210 23.68 -11.17 -1.80
N THR A 211 23.29 -12.46 -1.87
CA THR A 211 22.03 -12.94 -2.43
C THR A 211 20.79 -12.22 -1.91
N ARG A 212 20.80 -11.75 -0.66
CA ARG A 212 19.67 -10.99 -0.08
C ARG A 212 19.38 -9.67 -0.82
N TRP A 213 20.40 -9.04 -1.41
CA TRP A 213 20.22 -7.82 -2.20
C TRP A 213 19.73 -8.14 -3.61
N GLN A 214 20.22 -9.21 -4.24
CA GLN A 214 19.61 -9.72 -5.48
C GLN A 214 18.13 -10.03 -5.30
N VAL A 215 17.77 -10.74 -4.22
CA VAL A 215 16.37 -11.03 -3.89
C VAL A 215 15.57 -9.74 -3.72
N LYS A 216 16.14 -8.71 -3.09
CA LYS A 216 15.46 -7.43 -2.91
C LYS A 216 15.19 -6.74 -4.25
N ASP A 217 16.18 -6.66 -5.13
CA ASP A 217 16.08 -5.96 -6.41
C ASP A 217 15.10 -6.69 -7.34
N LEU A 218 15.26 -8.01 -7.51
CA LEU A 218 14.34 -8.79 -8.34
C LEU A 218 12.90 -8.77 -7.80
N ALA A 219 12.73 -8.75 -6.47
CA ALA A 219 11.41 -8.64 -5.86
C ALA A 219 10.79 -7.25 -6.03
N ALA A 220 11.60 -6.18 -6.02
CA ALA A 220 11.16 -4.82 -6.27
C ALA A 220 10.67 -4.69 -7.72
N LEU A 221 11.45 -5.24 -8.67
CA LEU A 221 11.10 -5.22 -10.09
C LEU A 221 9.82 -6.01 -10.34
N TYR A 222 9.75 -7.25 -9.84
CA TYR A 222 8.55 -8.08 -9.98
C TYR A 222 7.33 -7.40 -9.37
N PHE A 223 7.47 -6.82 -8.16
CA PHE A 223 6.38 -6.07 -7.52
C PHE A 223 5.88 -4.90 -8.39
N SER A 224 6.78 -4.10 -8.98
CA SER A 224 6.38 -2.98 -9.86
C SER A 224 5.76 -3.40 -11.18
N THR A 225 5.71 -4.69 -11.51
CA THR A 225 5.12 -5.19 -12.77
C THR A 225 3.72 -5.80 -12.61
N LEU A 226 3.25 -5.98 -11.37
CA LEU A 226 2.05 -6.79 -11.09
C LEU A 226 0.79 -6.25 -11.78
N ASP A 227 0.67 -4.94 -11.92
CA ASP A 227 -0.50 -4.26 -12.49
C ASP A 227 -0.24 -3.76 -13.93
N CYS A 228 0.86 -4.19 -14.57
CA CYS A 228 1.31 -3.69 -15.87
C CYS A 228 1.09 -4.67 -17.04
N GLY A 229 0.15 -5.62 -16.91
CA GLY A 229 -0.21 -6.54 -18.01
C GLY A 229 0.88 -7.56 -18.39
N PHE A 230 1.82 -7.87 -17.49
CA PHE A 230 2.80 -8.95 -17.71
C PHE A 230 2.19 -10.34 -17.45
N SER A 231 2.44 -11.27 -18.37
CA SER A 231 1.94 -12.64 -18.27
C SER A 231 2.92 -13.55 -17.52
N ARG A 232 2.46 -14.75 -17.16
CA ARG A 232 3.31 -15.79 -16.56
C ARG A 232 4.48 -16.18 -17.49
N GLN A 233 4.24 -16.22 -18.80
CA GLN A 233 5.27 -16.52 -19.80
C GLN A 233 6.35 -15.43 -19.85
N ASP A 234 5.97 -14.17 -19.64
CA ASP A 234 6.91 -13.04 -19.61
C ASP A 234 7.88 -13.17 -18.42
N TYR A 235 7.37 -13.52 -17.24
CA TYR A 235 8.21 -13.77 -16.06
C TYR A 235 9.15 -14.96 -16.25
N PHE A 236 8.68 -16.04 -16.87
CA PHE A 236 9.54 -17.18 -17.20
C PHE A 236 10.61 -16.82 -18.23
N ARG A 237 10.28 -15.99 -19.22
CA ARG A 237 11.26 -15.45 -20.18
C ARG A 237 12.32 -14.62 -19.46
N PHE A 238 11.90 -13.70 -18.58
CA PHE A 238 12.82 -12.92 -17.75
C PHE A 238 13.76 -13.83 -16.94
N ILE A 239 13.24 -14.83 -16.22
CA ILE A 239 14.03 -15.76 -15.41
C ILE A 239 15.07 -16.49 -16.28
N ARG A 240 14.67 -16.99 -17.46
CA ARG A 240 15.56 -17.69 -18.39
C ARG A 240 16.71 -16.78 -18.84
N LEU A 241 16.39 -15.54 -19.21
CA LEU A 241 17.38 -14.55 -19.70
C LEU A 241 18.30 -14.07 -18.59
N TYR A 242 17.75 -13.74 -17.42
CA TYR A 242 18.50 -13.31 -16.24
C TYR A 242 19.48 -14.38 -15.75
N THR A 243 19.06 -15.65 -15.76
CA THR A 243 19.94 -16.76 -15.31
C THR A 243 20.86 -17.28 -16.41
N GLY A 244 20.54 -17.01 -17.68
CA GLY A 244 21.22 -17.62 -18.83
C GLY A 244 21.08 -19.15 -18.89
N ARG A 245 20.04 -19.73 -18.26
CA ARG A 245 19.87 -21.19 -18.14
C ARG A 245 18.45 -21.63 -18.50
N PRO A 246 18.26 -22.89 -18.95
CA PRO A 246 16.93 -23.46 -19.16
C PRO A 246 16.10 -23.47 -17.86
N LEU A 247 14.81 -23.16 -17.96
CA LEU A 247 13.91 -23.04 -16.79
C LEU A 247 13.86 -24.32 -15.94
N ARG A 248 13.94 -25.49 -16.58
CA ARG A 248 14.00 -26.79 -15.88
C ARG A 248 15.18 -26.83 -14.90
N VAL A 249 16.37 -26.43 -15.34
CA VAL A 249 17.58 -26.38 -14.51
C VAL A 249 17.43 -25.35 -13.39
N VAL A 250 16.88 -24.17 -13.70
CA VAL A 250 16.65 -23.10 -12.72
C VAL A 250 15.72 -23.54 -11.61
N PHE A 251 14.58 -24.15 -11.94
CA PHE A 251 13.62 -24.61 -10.93
C PHE A 251 14.05 -25.88 -10.20
N GLN A 252 15.00 -26.65 -10.73
CA GLN A 252 15.59 -27.77 -10.01
C GLN A 252 16.66 -27.31 -9.01
N GLN A 253 17.52 -26.35 -9.40
CA GLN A 253 18.67 -25.93 -8.59
C GLN A 253 18.41 -24.69 -7.71
N GLN A 254 17.54 -23.78 -8.14
CA GLN A 254 17.36 -22.45 -7.53
C GLN A 254 15.92 -22.17 -7.08
N ARG A 255 15.08 -23.21 -6.92
CA ARG A 255 13.68 -23.07 -6.48
C ARG A 255 13.52 -22.17 -5.25
N LYS A 256 14.33 -22.42 -4.21
CA LYS A 256 14.30 -21.67 -2.94
C LYS A 256 14.65 -20.19 -3.14
N PHE A 257 15.51 -19.86 -4.10
CA PHE A 257 15.84 -18.46 -4.41
C PHE A 257 14.64 -17.73 -5.00
N TRP A 258 14.02 -18.30 -6.05
CA TRP A 258 12.85 -17.68 -6.70
C TRP A 258 11.61 -17.63 -5.80
N GLN A 259 11.43 -18.62 -4.92
CA GLN A 259 10.41 -18.54 -3.87
C GLN A 259 10.63 -17.35 -2.93
N ARG A 260 11.89 -17.07 -2.55
CA ARG A 260 12.21 -15.88 -1.73
C ARG A 260 11.95 -14.58 -2.49
N VAL A 261 12.24 -14.52 -3.79
CA VAL A 261 11.92 -13.36 -4.65
C VAL A 261 10.40 -13.12 -4.65
N TYR A 262 9.61 -14.17 -4.92
CA TYR A 262 8.14 -14.09 -4.91
C TYR A 262 7.60 -13.64 -3.56
N GLN A 263 7.98 -14.31 -2.47
CA GLN A 263 7.53 -13.97 -1.11
C GLN A 263 7.90 -12.53 -0.73
N ARG A 264 9.09 -12.08 -1.16
CA ARG A 264 9.54 -10.72 -0.91
C ARG A 264 8.71 -9.69 -1.67
N ALA A 265 8.37 -9.94 -2.94
CA ALA A 265 7.50 -9.08 -3.73
C ALA A 265 6.09 -8.98 -3.12
N MET A 266 5.52 -10.12 -2.72
CA MET A 266 4.23 -10.15 -2.02
C MET A 266 4.28 -9.38 -0.69
N SER A 267 5.41 -9.37 0.01
CA SER A 267 5.59 -8.55 1.20
C SER A 267 5.60 -7.04 0.92
N PHE A 268 6.00 -6.61 -0.29
CA PHE A 268 5.90 -5.21 -0.72
C PHE A 268 4.45 -4.84 -1.03
N GLN A 269 3.75 -5.66 -1.81
CA GLN A 269 2.33 -5.48 -2.09
C GLN A 269 1.51 -5.40 -0.80
N GLN A 270 1.78 -6.30 0.15
CA GLN A 270 1.08 -6.28 1.42
C GLN A 270 1.37 -5.01 2.24
N ARG A 271 2.58 -4.45 2.15
CA ARG A 271 2.92 -3.19 2.83
C ARG A 271 2.19 -2.01 2.20
N GLU A 272 2.11 -1.95 0.87
CA GLU A 272 1.35 -0.91 0.17
C GLU A 272 -0.16 -1.03 0.46
N TYR A 273 -0.71 -2.24 0.44
CA TYR A 273 -2.09 -2.48 0.84
C TYR A 273 -2.38 -2.04 2.27
N ARG A 274 -1.48 -2.32 3.23
CA ARG A 274 -1.58 -1.83 4.62
C ARG A 274 -1.56 -0.30 4.70
N LYS A 275 -0.69 0.36 3.93
CA LYS A 275 -0.62 1.83 3.90
C LYS A 275 -1.91 2.41 3.34
N ARG A 276 -2.42 1.87 2.23
CA ARG A 276 -3.71 2.28 1.62
C ARG A 276 -4.84 2.14 2.63
N LEU A 277 -4.97 0.99 3.28
CA LEU A 277 -6.02 0.78 4.30
C LEU A 277 -5.91 1.76 5.47
N ARG A 278 -4.70 2.10 5.92
CA ARG A 278 -4.50 3.13 6.95
C ARG A 278 -4.90 4.52 6.46
N SER A 279 -4.55 4.86 5.23
CA SER A 279 -4.90 6.14 4.59
C SER A 279 -6.42 6.29 4.50
N VAL A 280 -7.09 5.30 3.89
CA VAL A 280 -8.57 5.25 3.79
C VAL A 280 -9.19 5.33 5.17
N SER A 281 -8.74 4.50 6.13
CA SER A 281 -9.27 4.53 7.50
C SER A 281 -9.11 5.88 8.19
N SER A 282 -8.07 6.65 7.87
CA SER A 282 -7.86 7.98 8.48
C SER A 282 -8.84 9.03 7.93
N GLN A 283 -9.28 8.87 6.69
CA GLN A 283 -10.24 9.75 6.02
C GLN A 283 -11.68 9.47 6.46
N LEU A 284 -12.01 8.23 6.85
CA LEU A 284 -13.36 7.84 7.31
C LEU A 284 -13.91 8.65 8.49
N TYR A 285 -13.05 9.32 9.24
CA TYR A 285 -13.42 10.11 10.42
C TYR A 285 -13.32 11.62 10.18
N GLN A 286 -13.08 12.06 8.95
CA GLN A 286 -12.97 13.47 8.58
C GLN A 286 -14.24 13.93 7.87
N SER A 287 -14.48 15.24 7.89
CA SER A 287 -15.51 15.82 7.04
C SER A 287 -15.08 15.68 5.57
N THR A 288 -15.98 15.20 4.73
CA THR A 288 -15.78 14.96 3.30
C THR A 288 -17.02 15.48 2.56
N ASP A 289 -17.12 15.20 1.26
CA ASP A 289 -18.33 15.55 0.50
C ASP A 289 -19.55 14.77 0.99
N GLU A 290 -19.38 13.52 1.40
CA GLU A 290 -20.48 12.65 1.88
C GLU A 290 -20.68 12.66 3.40
N ASN A 291 -19.62 12.86 4.19
CA ASN A 291 -19.66 12.75 5.64
C ASN A 291 -19.40 14.10 6.32
N GLN A 292 -20.05 14.33 7.45
CA GLN A 292 -19.76 15.44 8.36
C GLN A 292 -19.21 14.89 9.67
N ARG A 293 -18.15 15.53 10.17
CA ARG A 293 -17.61 15.29 11.52
C ARG A 293 -18.00 16.45 12.44
N THR A 294 -18.43 16.12 13.66
CA THR A 294 -18.46 17.03 14.79
C THR A 294 -17.49 16.54 15.86
N ASP A 295 -16.65 17.45 16.35
CA ASP A 295 -15.63 17.12 17.34
C ASP A 295 -15.71 18.11 18.51
N ARG A 296 -16.36 17.67 19.59
CA ARG A 296 -16.47 18.39 20.86
C ARG A 296 -15.70 17.64 21.93
N PHE A 297 -15.39 18.36 23.02
CA PHE A 297 -14.67 17.80 24.15
C PHE A 297 -15.40 16.60 24.79
N GLU A 298 -16.74 16.66 24.81
CA GLU A 298 -17.61 15.66 25.44
C GLU A 298 -18.16 14.60 24.47
N GLN A 299 -18.08 14.87 23.16
CA GLN A 299 -18.70 14.03 22.14
C GLN A 299 -17.99 14.20 20.81
N MET A 300 -17.75 13.09 20.13
CA MET A 300 -17.39 13.08 18.72
C MET A 300 -18.43 12.31 17.94
N ALA A 301 -18.86 12.85 16.81
CA ALA A 301 -19.74 12.16 15.89
C ALA A 301 -19.25 12.27 14.44
N VAL A 302 -19.52 11.23 13.67
CA VAL A 302 -19.35 11.20 12.21
C VAL A 302 -20.63 10.67 11.61
N TYR A 303 -21.21 11.38 10.65
CA TYR A 303 -22.47 11.00 10.03
C TYR A 303 -22.51 11.33 8.55
N LYS A 304 -23.35 10.60 7.82
CA LYS A 304 -23.68 10.89 6.43
C LYS A 304 -24.48 12.18 6.34
N LYS A 305 -24.13 13.08 5.41
CA LYS A 305 -24.88 14.33 5.20
C LYS A 305 -26.34 14.10 4.81
N SER A 306 -26.67 12.93 4.26
CA SER A 306 -28.04 12.53 3.93
C SER A 306 -29.00 12.49 5.12
N ILE A 307 -28.48 12.38 6.35
CA ILE A 307 -29.29 12.42 7.58
C ILE A 307 -29.08 13.72 8.37
N ALA A 308 -28.42 14.73 7.77
CA ALA A 308 -28.23 16.02 8.43
C ALA A 308 -29.56 16.78 8.54
N GLY A 309 -29.84 17.33 9.71
CA GLY A 309 -31.04 18.13 9.97
C GLY A 309 -31.38 18.24 11.45
N PRO A 310 -32.47 18.94 11.79
CA PRO A 310 -32.86 19.20 13.18
C PRO A 310 -33.13 17.93 14.02
N GLU A 311 -33.67 16.89 13.39
CA GLU A 311 -33.90 15.58 14.05
C GLU A 311 -32.57 14.94 14.48
N LEU A 312 -31.56 14.96 13.61
CA LEU A 312 -30.23 14.46 13.96
C LEU A 312 -29.59 15.31 15.06
N GLU A 313 -29.72 16.63 15.00
CA GLU A 313 -29.17 17.49 16.07
C GLU A 313 -29.79 17.21 17.43
N THR A 314 -31.09 16.90 17.45
CA THR A 314 -31.80 16.45 18.66
C THR A 314 -31.29 15.10 19.13
N PHE A 315 -31.18 14.13 18.20
CA PHE A 315 -30.63 12.80 18.50
C PHE A 315 -29.20 12.86 19.04
N LEU A 316 -28.34 13.72 18.48
CA LEU A 316 -26.95 13.87 18.95
C LEU A 316 -26.89 14.41 20.39
N LYS A 317 -27.86 15.22 20.84
CA LYS A 317 -27.92 15.73 22.21
C LYS A 317 -28.33 14.62 23.19
N ASP A 318 -29.36 13.85 22.84
CA ASP A 318 -29.88 12.78 23.69
C ASP A 318 -30.20 11.48 22.90
N PRO A 319 -29.18 10.67 22.58
CA PRO A 319 -29.39 9.40 21.87
C PRO A 319 -30.18 8.38 22.69
N ASP A 320 -30.04 8.41 24.02
CA ASP A 320 -30.64 7.41 24.90
C ASP A 320 -32.16 7.68 25.04
N GLY A 321 -32.58 8.93 25.24
CA GLY A 321 -34.01 9.29 25.25
C GLY A 321 -34.72 9.03 23.91
N ALA A 322 -34.02 9.21 22.78
CA ALA A 322 -34.56 8.83 21.47
C ALA A 322 -34.74 7.31 21.32
N MET A 323 -33.83 6.50 21.89
CA MET A 323 -33.94 5.04 21.87
C MET A 323 -35.12 4.51 22.70
N GLU A 324 -35.54 5.21 23.76
CA GLU A 324 -36.70 4.82 24.58
C GLU A 324 -38.03 4.88 23.79
N GLN A 325 -38.09 5.71 22.75
CA GLN A 325 -39.28 5.88 21.90
C GLN A 325 -39.31 4.88 20.73
N GLY A 326 -38.24 4.12 20.52
CA GLY A 326 -38.10 3.18 19.41
C GLY A 326 -38.61 1.77 19.73
N VAL A 327 -38.62 0.92 18.70
CA VAL A 327 -38.94 -0.50 18.84
C VAL A 327 -37.69 -1.25 19.30
N MET A 328 -37.71 -1.79 20.51
CA MET A 328 -36.62 -2.61 21.05
C MET A 328 -36.48 -3.90 20.25
N LEU A 329 -35.29 -4.14 19.69
CA LEU A 329 -34.96 -5.38 18.98
C LEU A 329 -34.14 -6.33 19.85
N LYS A 330 -33.26 -5.77 20.67
CA LYS A 330 -32.43 -6.53 21.61
C LYS A 330 -32.10 -5.67 22.81
N ASP A 331 -32.56 -6.10 23.97
CA ASP A 331 -32.11 -5.59 25.24
C ASP A 331 -31.05 -6.52 25.83
N GLY A 332 -29.90 -5.98 26.21
CA GLY A 332 -28.79 -6.81 26.67
C GLY A 332 -27.69 -5.99 27.31
N ASP A 333 -27.08 -6.58 28.33
CA ASP A 333 -26.12 -5.89 29.20
C ASP A 333 -24.93 -5.29 28.45
N SER A 334 -24.52 -5.90 27.33
CA SER A 334 -23.34 -5.45 26.56
C SER A 334 -23.70 -4.50 25.43
N THR A 335 -24.88 -4.66 24.85
CA THR A 335 -25.33 -3.93 23.66
C THR A 335 -26.86 -3.88 23.66
N THR A 336 -27.40 -2.67 23.56
CA THR A 336 -28.83 -2.42 23.35
C THR A 336 -29.05 -2.07 21.87
N VAL A 337 -30.07 -2.65 21.23
CA VAL A 337 -30.38 -2.45 19.81
C VAL A 337 -31.83 -2.05 19.64
N VAL A 338 -32.06 -0.90 19.01
CA VAL A 338 -33.38 -0.29 18.83
C VAL A 338 -33.57 0.09 17.35
N ARG A 339 -34.77 -0.12 16.83
CA ARG A 339 -35.21 0.42 15.53
C ARG A 339 -36.03 1.67 15.75
N LEU A 340 -35.73 2.74 15.01
CA LEU A 340 -36.47 4.01 15.08
C LEU A 340 -36.35 4.79 13.77
N PRO A 341 -37.29 5.69 13.46
CA PRO A 341 -37.13 6.65 12.39
C PRO A 341 -36.15 7.77 12.80
N LEU A 342 -35.22 8.13 11.92
CA LEU A 342 -34.28 9.23 12.11
C LEU A 342 -34.05 9.96 10.78
N ALA A 343 -34.37 11.26 10.74
CA ALA A 343 -34.20 12.12 9.56
C ALA A 343 -34.86 11.54 8.30
N GLY A 344 -36.09 11.03 8.43
CA GLY A 344 -36.84 10.41 7.33
C GLY A 344 -36.32 9.04 6.88
N GLN A 345 -35.34 8.46 7.58
CA GLN A 345 -34.84 7.11 7.31
C GLN A 345 -35.21 6.16 8.46
N ASP A 346 -35.53 4.92 8.13
CA ASP A 346 -35.69 3.86 9.12
C ASP A 346 -34.31 3.28 9.48
N VAL A 347 -33.95 3.32 10.76
CA VAL A 347 -32.58 3.04 11.22
C VAL A 347 -32.54 2.05 12.38
N VAL A 348 -31.39 1.37 12.51
CA VAL A 348 -31.02 0.57 13.68
C VAL A 348 -29.95 1.31 14.46
N VAL A 349 -30.22 1.59 15.73
CA VAL A 349 -29.27 2.16 16.67
C VAL A 349 -28.73 1.06 17.58
N LYS A 350 -27.40 0.85 17.53
CA LYS A 350 -26.67 -0.04 18.46
C LYS A 350 -25.92 0.80 19.49
N ARG A 351 -26.34 0.72 20.75
CA ARG A 351 -25.64 1.32 21.91
C ARG A 351 -24.71 0.30 22.55
N TYR A 352 -23.43 0.64 22.68
CA TYR A 352 -22.42 -0.23 23.32
C TYR A 352 -22.17 0.18 24.76
N ASN A 353 -22.58 -0.67 25.69
CA ASN A 353 -22.47 -0.43 27.13
C ASN A 353 -21.05 -0.78 27.64
N ILE A 354 -20.59 -0.11 28.69
CA ILE A 354 -19.35 -0.47 29.39
C ILE A 354 -19.70 -1.18 30.69
N GLN A 355 -19.50 -2.49 30.74
CA GLN A 355 -19.97 -3.33 31.84
C GLN A 355 -19.06 -3.35 33.09
N ASN A 356 -17.79 -2.90 33.04
CA ASN A 356 -16.84 -3.13 34.15
C ASN A 356 -15.88 -1.93 34.43
N THR A 357 -15.75 -1.56 35.71
CA THR A 357 -14.89 -0.45 36.19
C THR A 357 -13.38 -0.74 36.07
N GLY A 358 -12.93 -1.97 36.33
CA GLY A 358 -11.53 -2.38 36.08
C GLY A 358 -11.16 -2.50 34.59
N TYR A 359 -12.17 -2.74 33.74
CA TYR A 359 -12.05 -2.78 32.27
C TYR A 359 -12.06 -1.36 31.66
N LEU A 360 -12.64 -0.38 32.38
CA LEU A 360 -12.76 1.02 31.97
C LEU A 360 -11.38 1.64 31.68
N LEU A 361 -10.43 1.57 32.62
CA LEU A 361 -9.11 2.23 32.51
C LEU A 361 -8.31 1.81 31.26
N ARG A 362 -8.40 0.53 30.85
CA ARG A 362 -7.72 0.02 29.63
C ARG A 362 -8.43 0.43 28.33
N ARG A 363 -9.73 0.72 28.40
CA ARG A 363 -10.57 1.05 27.24
C ARG A 363 -10.60 2.55 26.94
N LEU A 364 -10.35 3.41 27.93
CA LEU A 364 -10.40 4.87 27.78
C LEU A 364 -9.58 5.39 26.58
N PHE A 365 -8.42 4.78 26.29
CA PHE A 365 -7.53 5.19 25.20
C PHE A 365 -7.72 4.41 23.89
N ARG A 366 -8.55 3.36 23.86
CA ARG A 366 -8.78 2.52 22.68
C ARG A 366 -10.03 2.97 21.93
N PRO A 367 -10.07 2.86 20.58
CA PRO A 367 -11.29 3.11 19.83
C PRO A 367 -12.48 2.29 20.36
N SER A 368 -13.69 2.85 20.28
CA SER A 368 -14.93 2.18 20.71
C SER A 368 -15.34 1.05 19.76
N ARG A 369 -16.34 0.24 20.16
CA ARG A 369 -16.91 -0.77 19.25
C ARG A 369 -17.61 -0.11 18.06
N ALA A 370 -18.31 1.01 18.29
CA ALA A 370 -18.90 1.81 17.23
C ALA A 370 -17.85 2.29 16.22
N TRP A 371 -16.66 2.69 16.68
CA TRP A 371 -15.53 3.03 15.82
C TRP A 371 -15.11 1.85 14.92
N TYR A 372 -15.00 0.65 15.49
CA TYR A 372 -14.68 -0.54 14.70
C TYR A 372 -15.78 -0.87 13.69
N CYS A 373 -17.05 -0.82 14.09
CA CYS A 373 -18.17 -1.04 13.19
C CYS A 373 -18.23 -0.04 12.04
N TRP A 374 -18.07 1.26 12.32
CA TRP A 374 -17.98 2.31 11.29
C TRP A 374 -16.88 2.00 10.29
N ARG A 375 -15.66 1.75 10.77
CA ARG A 375 -14.51 1.41 9.92
C ARG A 375 -14.76 0.16 9.07
N ASN A 376 -15.25 -0.89 9.72
CA ASN A 376 -15.34 -2.22 9.12
C ASN A 376 -16.51 -2.29 8.13
N ALA A 377 -17.59 -1.54 8.36
CA ALA A 377 -18.68 -1.35 7.40
C ALA A 377 -18.15 -0.72 6.11
N HIS A 378 -17.40 0.38 6.22
CA HIS A 378 -16.76 1.00 5.05
C HIS A 378 -15.76 0.07 4.36
N TRP A 379 -15.00 -0.74 5.10
CA TRP A 379 -14.13 -1.75 4.48
C TRP A 379 -14.93 -2.81 3.71
N LEU A 380 -16.07 -3.26 4.20
CA LEU A 380 -16.91 -4.20 3.44
C LEU A 380 -17.46 -3.56 2.16
N THR A 381 -17.94 -2.32 2.23
CA THR A 381 -18.38 -1.57 1.05
C THR A 381 -17.27 -1.45 0.00
N GLU A 382 -16.04 -1.10 0.40
CA GLU A 382 -14.87 -1.03 -0.49
C GLU A 382 -14.49 -2.39 -1.11
N LEU A 383 -14.85 -3.50 -0.44
CA LEU A 383 -14.64 -4.86 -0.93
C LEU A 383 -15.81 -5.35 -1.80
N GLY A 384 -16.86 -4.54 -1.99
CA GLY A 384 -18.08 -4.96 -2.68
C GLY A 384 -18.82 -6.08 -1.93
N LEU A 385 -18.78 -6.05 -0.59
CA LEU A 385 -19.47 -6.98 0.28
C LEU A 385 -20.58 -6.25 1.03
N ASP A 386 -21.79 -6.80 1.00
CA ASP A 386 -22.98 -6.12 1.52
C ASP A 386 -23.05 -6.16 3.05
N THR A 387 -23.38 -4.99 3.61
CA THR A 387 -23.61 -4.73 5.03
C THR A 387 -24.66 -3.62 5.14
N ALA A 388 -25.35 -3.54 6.27
CA ALA A 388 -26.23 -2.41 6.54
C ALA A 388 -25.46 -1.08 6.44
N ALA A 389 -26.00 -0.12 5.69
CA ALA A 389 -25.31 1.13 5.37
C ALA A 389 -25.00 1.92 6.66
N PRO A 390 -23.73 2.28 6.94
CA PRO A 390 -23.37 3.07 8.10
C PRO A 390 -23.82 4.53 7.92
N LEU A 391 -24.68 5.01 8.81
CA LEU A 391 -25.26 6.35 8.73
C LEU A 391 -24.65 7.31 9.76
N LEU A 392 -24.43 6.83 11.00
CA LEU A 392 -23.90 7.66 12.08
C LEU A 392 -23.08 6.82 13.08
N MET A 393 -22.00 7.43 13.58
CA MET A 393 -21.24 6.95 14.72
C MET A 393 -21.14 8.07 15.75
N ILE A 394 -21.44 7.78 17.02
CA ILE A 394 -21.28 8.70 18.15
C ILE A 394 -20.34 8.06 19.17
N GLU A 395 -19.47 8.87 19.75
CA GLU A 395 -18.62 8.51 20.87
C GLU A 395 -18.67 9.61 21.93
N ARG A 396 -19.28 9.34 23.09
CA ARG A 396 -19.19 10.21 24.26
C ARG A 396 -17.80 10.03 24.89
N ARG A 397 -17.14 11.14 25.21
CA ARG A 397 -15.76 11.15 25.68
C ARG A 397 -15.48 12.32 26.59
N TRP A 398 -14.31 12.35 27.23
CA TRP A 398 -13.74 13.54 27.85
C TRP A 398 -12.34 13.72 27.30
N GLY A 399 -12.22 14.55 26.26
CA GLY A 399 -11.01 14.61 25.44
C GLY A 399 -10.66 13.24 24.83
N ARG A 400 -9.58 12.59 25.29
CA ARG A 400 -9.14 11.27 24.79
C ARG A 400 -9.78 10.08 25.50
N LEU A 401 -10.52 10.30 26.60
CA LEU A 401 -11.09 9.25 27.44
C LEU A 401 -12.50 8.89 26.95
N ARG A 402 -12.67 7.71 26.35
CA ARG A 402 -13.92 7.29 25.71
C ARG A 402 -14.85 6.53 26.66
N ARG A 403 -16.16 6.79 26.56
CA ARG A 403 -17.23 6.15 27.33
C ARG A 403 -18.20 5.41 26.41
N GLU A 404 -19.45 5.85 26.37
CA GLU A 404 -20.53 5.28 25.58
C GLU A 404 -20.33 5.57 24.10
N ALA A 405 -20.80 4.63 23.27
CA ALA A 405 -20.74 4.79 21.83
C ALA A 405 -21.96 4.20 21.16
N TRP A 406 -22.41 4.84 20.10
CA TRP A 406 -23.56 4.44 19.30
C TRP A 406 -23.12 4.27 17.85
N PHE A 407 -23.65 3.24 17.21
CA PHE A 407 -23.50 3.01 15.79
C PHE A 407 -24.87 2.85 15.17
N VAL A 408 -25.16 3.67 14.18
CA VAL A 408 -26.45 3.74 13.50
C VAL A 408 -26.28 3.30 12.07
N THR A 409 -27.09 2.32 11.67
CA THR A 409 -27.15 1.82 10.30
C THR A 409 -28.55 1.94 9.74
N GLN A 410 -28.69 1.93 8.42
CA GLN A 410 -30.00 1.78 7.79
C GLN A 410 -30.65 0.45 8.22
N TRP A 411 -31.96 0.46 8.45
CA TRP A 411 -32.74 -0.76 8.61
C TRP A 411 -32.71 -1.58 7.31
N ARG A 412 -32.61 -2.90 7.44
CA ARG A 412 -32.70 -3.84 6.33
C ARG A 412 -33.84 -4.79 6.61
N ASP A 413 -34.79 -4.84 5.69
CA ASP A 413 -35.97 -5.68 5.78
C ASP A 413 -35.63 -7.09 5.29
N GLY A 414 -35.12 -7.92 6.20
CA GLY A 414 -34.69 -9.27 5.92
C GLY A 414 -34.65 -10.13 7.17
N ASP A 415 -34.79 -11.44 6.96
CA ASP A 415 -34.78 -12.42 8.05
C ASP A 415 -33.34 -12.80 8.41
N SER A 416 -33.08 -12.99 9.70
CA SER A 416 -31.80 -13.54 10.12
C SER A 416 -31.68 -15.01 9.70
N LEU A 417 -30.49 -15.45 9.28
CA LEU A 417 -30.31 -16.87 8.99
C LEU A 417 -30.63 -17.72 10.21
N GLN A 418 -30.40 -17.22 11.44
CA GLN A 418 -30.80 -17.94 12.65
C GLN A 418 -32.31 -18.18 12.71
N SER A 419 -33.13 -17.13 12.56
CA SER A 419 -34.58 -17.26 12.60
C SER A 419 -35.09 -18.18 11.48
N MET A 420 -34.48 -18.15 10.30
CA MET A 420 -34.80 -19.06 9.20
C MET A 420 -34.44 -20.53 9.52
N ILE A 421 -33.27 -20.77 10.15
CA ILE A 421 -32.86 -22.11 10.60
C ILE A 421 -33.77 -22.63 11.71
N GLU A 422 -34.34 -21.74 12.54
CA GLU A 422 -35.26 -22.08 13.64
C GLU A 422 -36.71 -22.25 13.18
N SER A 423 -37.17 -21.46 12.20
CA SER A 423 -38.54 -21.50 11.68
C SER A 423 -38.77 -22.59 10.64
N GLN A 424 -37.70 -23.12 10.00
CA GLN A 424 -37.80 -24.17 9.00
C GLN A 424 -36.93 -25.39 9.34
N GLY A 425 -37.59 -26.51 9.62
CA GLY A 425 -37.11 -27.82 9.21
C GLY A 425 -37.75 -28.20 7.88
N GLY A 426 -37.12 -27.86 6.76
CA GLY A 426 -37.38 -28.46 5.43
C GLY A 426 -38.40 -27.78 4.50
N ASP A 427 -37.94 -27.50 3.26
CA ASP A 427 -38.64 -27.60 1.96
C ASP A 427 -38.91 -26.34 1.10
N SER A 428 -38.98 -25.10 1.62
CA SER A 428 -39.28 -23.94 0.74
C SER A 428 -38.10 -23.02 0.40
N GLN A 429 -37.02 -23.03 1.20
CA GLN A 429 -35.85 -22.16 0.98
C GLN A 429 -34.74 -22.91 0.22
N ASP A 430 -34.20 -22.29 -0.84
CA ASP A 430 -33.00 -22.79 -1.52
C ASP A 430 -31.75 -22.56 -0.64
N TRP A 431 -31.56 -23.45 0.33
CA TRP A 431 -30.40 -23.46 1.21
C TRP A 431 -29.08 -23.65 0.45
N GLN A 432 -29.09 -24.28 -0.73
CA GLN A 432 -27.88 -24.40 -1.54
C GLN A 432 -27.45 -23.03 -2.05
N HIS A 433 -28.40 -22.21 -2.52
CA HIS A 433 -28.12 -20.83 -2.93
C HIS A 433 -27.60 -19.97 -1.77
N VAL A 434 -28.26 -20.00 -0.61
CA VAL A 434 -27.85 -19.23 0.57
C VAL A 434 -26.45 -19.64 1.03
N MET A 435 -26.16 -20.94 1.11
CA MET A 435 -24.85 -21.44 1.51
C MET A 435 -23.75 -21.09 0.49
N SER A 436 -24.08 -21.07 -0.80
CA SER A 436 -23.17 -20.59 -1.85
C SER A 436 -22.84 -19.11 -1.67
N GLN A 437 -23.82 -18.27 -1.35
CA GLN A 437 -23.59 -16.84 -1.06
C GLN A 437 -22.71 -16.65 0.18
N VAL A 438 -22.96 -17.38 1.27
CA VAL A 438 -22.09 -17.31 2.48
C VAL A 438 -20.66 -17.73 2.15
N LYS A 439 -20.48 -18.79 1.35
CA LYS A 439 -19.16 -19.24 0.91
C LYS A 439 -18.45 -18.16 0.11
N GLN A 440 -19.13 -17.59 -0.88
CA GLN A 440 -18.58 -16.52 -1.70
C GLN A 440 -18.20 -15.30 -0.85
N PHE A 441 -19.03 -14.94 0.14
CA PHE A 441 -18.72 -13.88 1.08
C PHE A 441 -17.44 -14.17 1.88
N LEU A 442 -17.35 -15.33 2.55
CA LEU A 442 -16.19 -15.69 3.37
C LEU A 442 -14.91 -15.84 2.53
N ASP A 443 -15.01 -16.44 1.34
CA ASP A 443 -13.89 -16.58 0.42
C ASP A 443 -13.34 -15.21 0.01
N ARG A 444 -14.21 -14.27 -0.40
CA ARG A 444 -13.81 -12.89 -0.74
C ARG A 444 -13.22 -12.15 0.45
N LEU A 445 -13.84 -12.26 1.63
CA LEU A 445 -13.35 -11.65 2.86
C LEU A 445 -11.93 -12.12 3.20
N HIS A 446 -11.71 -13.45 3.17
CA HIS A 446 -10.44 -14.08 3.52
C HIS A 446 -9.36 -13.84 2.46
N GLN A 447 -9.73 -13.83 1.17
CA GLN A 447 -8.83 -13.46 0.06
C GLN A 447 -8.33 -12.01 0.19
N SER A 448 -9.21 -11.10 0.62
CA SER A 448 -8.87 -9.72 0.98
C SER A 448 -8.16 -9.57 2.32
N ARG A 449 -7.79 -10.70 2.94
CA ARG A 449 -7.06 -10.80 4.21
C ARG A 449 -7.82 -10.26 5.41
N PHE A 450 -9.15 -10.25 5.37
CA PHE A 450 -9.98 -9.98 6.54
C PHE A 450 -10.47 -11.28 7.15
N VAL A 451 -10.82 -11.22 8.43
CA VAL A 451 -11.59 -12.25 9.13
C VAL A 451 -12.72 -11.55 9.88
N HIS A 452 -13.87 -12.19 9.97
CA HIS A 452 -15.04 -11.61 10.62
C HIS A 452 -14.89 -11.67 12.15
N GLY A 453 -14.44 -12.82 12.68
CA GLY A 453 -14.19 -13.00 14.11
C GLY A 453 -15.42 -13.25 14.97
N ASP A 454 -16.65 -13.15 14.43
CA ASP A 454 -17.90 -13.57 15.07
C ASP A 454 -18.96 -14.04 14.06
N MET A 455 -18.55 -14.94 13.15
CA MET A 455 -19.42 -15.45 12.10
C MET A 455 -20.43 -16.48 12.64
N LYS A 456 -21.64 -16.02 12.98
CA LYS A 456 -22.79 -16.82 13.43
C LYS A 456 -24.02 -16.50 12.60
N SER A 457 -24.98 -17.42 12.51
CA SER A 457 -26.19 -17.24 11.69
C SER A 457 -27.03 -16.04 12.12
N SER A 458 -26.98 -15.65 13.39
CA SER A 458 -27.67 -14.45 13.92
C SER A 458 -27.12 -13.13 13.38
N ASN A 459 -25.90 -13.14 12.84
CA ASN A 459 -25.21 -11.95 12.32
C ASN A 459 -25.32 -11.85 10.78
N ILE A 460 -26.15 -12.68 10.16
CA ILE A 460 -26.34 -12.71 8.72
C ILE A 460 -27.83 -12.54 8.47
N LEU A 461 -28.19 -11.50 7.74
CA LEU A 461 -29.55 -11.30 7.23
C LEU A 461 -29.61 -11.74 5.77
N LEU A 462 -30.79 -12.21 5.37
CA LEU A 462 -31.16 -12.40 3.98
C LEU A 462 -32.32 -11.45 3.68
N ASP A 463 -32.07 -10.46 2.82
CA ASP A 463 -33.12 -9.57 2.30
C ASP A 463 -33.28 -9.75 0.79
N ASN A 464 -34.18 -8.96 0.18
CA ASN A 464 -34.46 -9.02 -1.27
C ASN A 464 -33.22 -8.77 -2.15
N GLY A 465 -32.19 -8.11 -1.62
CA GLY A 465 -30.91 -7.85 -2.29
C GLY A 465 -29.84 -8.92 -2.04
N GLY A 466 -30.11 -9.90 -1.18
CA GLY A 466 -29.20 -11.00 -0.85
C GLY A 466 -28.65 -10.92 0.57
N LEU A 467 -27.40 -11.37 0.74
CA LEU A 467 -26.79 -11.58 2.04
C LEU A 467 -26.23 -10.28 2.62
N VAL A 468 -26.75 -9.86 3.77
CA VAL A 468 -26.28 -8.68 4.51
C VAL A 468 -25.60 -9.11 5.81
N ILE A 469 -24.34 -8.70 5.97
CA ILE A 469 -23.57 -9.00 7.18
C ILE A 469 -23.80 -7.94 8.24
N LEU A 470 -23.99 -8.39 9.47
CA LEU A 470 -24.12 -7.58 10.65
C LEU A 470 -22.95 -7.82 11.61
N ASP A 471 -22.87 -6.96 12.63
CA ASP A 471 -21.96 -7.10 13.78
C ASP A 471 -20.48 -7.18 13.40
N LEU A 472 -19.97 -6.03 12.97
CA LEU A 472 -18.64 -5.91 12.42
C LEU A 472 -17.58 -5.56 13.47
N ASP A 473 -17.89 -5.53 14.76
CA ASP A 473 -16.98 -4.99 15.79
C ASP A 473 -15.69 -5.82 15.96
N SER A 474 -15.77 -7.10 15.63
CA SER A 474 -14.70 -8.09 15.76
C SER A 474 -13.89 -8.29 14.48
N MET A 475 -14.40 -7.76 13.35
CA MET A 475 -13.77 -7.89 12.04
C MET A 475 -12.42 -7.16 12.03
N ARG A 476 -11.41 -7.79 11.42
CA ARG A 476 -10.06 -7.23 11.37
C ARG A 476 -9.23 -7.79 10.21
N PRO A 477 -8.23 -7.05 9.74
CA PRO A 477 -7.26 -7.58 8.80
C PRO A 477 -6.25 -8.51 9.49
N GLU A 478 -5.89 -9.60 8.82
CA GLU A 478 -4.89 -10.57 9.26
C GLU A 478 -3.67 -10.58 8.34
N TRP A 479 -2.57 -10.09 8.90
CA TRP A 479 -1.34 -9.75 8.19
C TRP A 479 -0.35 -10.90 8.05
N TRP A 480 -0.50 -11.94 8.87
CA TRP A 480 0.39 -13.09 8.86
C TRP A 480 -0.36 -14.28 8.28
N ASN A 481 0.26 -15.02 7.36
CA ASN A 481 -0.41 -16.15 6.70
C ASN A 481 -0.88 -17.23 7.69
N ALA A 482 -0.07 -17.53 8.72
CA ALA A 482 -0.47 -18.46 9.77
C ALA A 482 -1.68 -17.96 10.58
N SER A 483 -1.73 -16.66 10.86
CA SER A 483 -2.85 -16.04 11.57
C SER A 483 -4.12 -16.03 10.72
N LEU A 484 -4.01 -15.59 9.46
CA LEU A 484 -5.11 -15.59 8.50
C LEU A 484 -5.72 -16.99 8.36
N LYS A 485 -4.88 -18.02 8.12
CA LYS A 485 -5.34 -19.42 8.04
C LYS A 485 -6.05 -19.87 9.33
N LYS A 486 -5.49 -19.56 10.49
CA LYS A 486 -6.07 -19.94 11.79
C LYS A 486 -7.43 -19.29 12.01
N TYR A 487 -7.57 -18.00 11.69
CA TYR A 487 -8.79 -17.25 11.97
C TYR A 487 -9.86 -17.43 10.87
N SER A 488 -9.48 -17.65 9.62
CA SER A 488 -10.43 -18.04 8.56
C SER A 488 -11.09 -19.39 8.86
N GLN A 489 -10.31 -20.38 9.30
CA GLN A 489 -10.83 -21.67 9.75
C GLN A 489 -11.76 -21.53 10.97
N ARG A 490 -11.51 -20.55 11.84
CA ARG A 490 -12.38 -20.27 12.99
C ARG A 490 -13.71 -19.63 12.58
N ASP A 491 -13.70 -18.71 11.60
CA ASP A 491 -14.95 -18.16 11.04
C ASP A 491 -15.82 -19.29 10.48
N TRP A 492 -15.24 -20.18 9.68
CA TRP A 492 -15.93 -21.35 9.15
C TRP A 492 -16.44 -22.29 10.25
N LYS A 493 -15.60 -22.60 11.24
CA LYS A 493 -16.00 -23.48 12.35
C LYS A 493 -17.18 -22.88 13.15
N ARG A 494 -17.16 -21.58 13.42
CA ARG A 494 -18.26 -20.89 14.11
C ARG A 494 -19.52 -20.88 13.28
N PHE A 495 -19.40 -20.66 11.97
CA PHE A 495 -20.56 -20.69 11.08
C PHE A 495 -21.19 -22.09 11.02
N LYS A 496 -20.39 -23.15 10.85
CA LYS A 496 -20.88 -24.54 10.84
C LYS A 496 -21.53 -24.96 12.17
N ALA A 497 -21.08 -24.41 13.30
CA ALA A 497 -21.62 -24.75 14.62
C ALA A 497 -23.12 -24.38 14.80
N ASN A 498 -23.68 -23.50 13.97
CA ASN A 498 -25.11 -23.15 14.04
C ASN A 498 -26.05 -24.32 13.65
N TRP A 499 -25.53 -25.41 13.09
CA TRP A 499 -26.27 -26.62 12.73
C TRP A 499 -25.91 -27.86 13.56
N ALA A 500 -25.02 -27.76 14.56
CA ALA A 500 -24.49 -28.92 15.28
C ALA A 500 -25.56 -29.76 16.00
N ASP A 501 -26.65 -29.13 16.43
CA ASP A 501 -27.75 -29.78 17.16
C ASP A 501 -29.00 -30.05 16.29
N LYS A 502 -28.91 -29.87 14.96
CA LYS A 502 -30.04 -30.05 14.03
C LYS A 502 -29.76 -31.19 13.05
N SER A 503 -30.72 -32.12 12.92
CA SER A 503 -30.64 -33.33 12.09
C SER A 503 -30.59 -33.09 10.57
N SER A 504 -30.62 -31.83 10.13
CA SER A 504 -30.62 -31.43 8.73
C SER A 504 -29.63 -30.27 8.51
N MET A 505 -28.33 -30.55 8.53
CA MET A 505 -27.41 -29.65 7.82
C MET A 505 -27.74 -29.78 6.33
N PRO A 506 -28.03 -28.69 5.60
CA PRO A 506 -28.22 -28.79 4.16
C PRO A 506 -27.00 -29.50 3.54
N ALA A 507 -27.24 -30.44 2.61
CA ALA A 507 -26.16 -31.10 1.88
C ALA A 507 -25.33 -30.02 1.20
N THR A 508 -24.17 -29.74 1.76
CA THR A 508 -23.38 -28.57 1.43
C THR A 508 -22.04 -29.08 0.96
N GLY A 509 -21.58 -28.57 -0.19
CA GLY A 509 -20.24 -28.84 -0.72
C GLY A 509 -19.11 -28.23 0.14
N PHE A 510 -19.26 -28.23 1.47
CA PHE A 510 -18.30 -27.71 2.44
C PHE A 510 -17.27 -28.75 2.90
N ASP A 511 -17.34 -29.99 2.40
CA ASP A 511 -16.50 -31.13 2.81
C ASP A 511 -15.36 -31.45 1.82
N SER A 512 -15.19 -30.65 0.77
CA SER A 512 -14.05 -30.75 -0.14
C SER A 512 -13.20 -29.48 -0.07
N GLU A 513 -12.20 -29.46 0.82
CA GLU A 513 -10.85 -28.88 0.59
C GLU A 513 -9.93 -28.99 1.82
#